data_AF-A0A8I1IKR3-F1
#
_entry.id   AF-A0A8I1IKR3-F1
#
_cell.length_a   1.000
_cell.length_b   1.000
_cell.length_c   1.000
_cell.angle_alpha   90.00
_cell.angle_beta   90.00
_cell.angle_gamma   90.00
#
_symmetry.space_group_name_H-M   'P 1'
#
loop_
_entity.id
_entity.type
_entity.pdbx_description
1 polymer ?
#
loop_
_entity_poly.entity_id
_entity_poly.type
_entity_poly.pdbx_seq_one_letter_code
_entity_poly.pdbx_strand_id
1 'polypeptide(L)'
;MTALSALLRKTPGEGLREYFDRPEIGLPAEIDWTVRDADLPGPLMSAIEEMSRVQRDRVVNDAERVTALTDAPGQAAIYSVAEDPAFLDGLANPHARSLWMFINAPDRFRHAEEVRFTEDRRRGRMWAGYMSEPGRVVLRDARTIQAFVAAIKEYSGATHVHADIFDRVRTTHEGDECDLVQVVDRHAKLTLILG
;
A
#
# COMPACT_ATOMS: atom_id res chain seq x y z
N MET A 1 -16.33 -10.31 -2.11
CA MET A 1 -16.55 -11.58 -1.38
C MET A 1 -15.28 -12.13 -0.72
N THR A 2 -14.14 -12.22 -1.43
CA THR A 2 -12.91 -12.83 -0.88
C THR A 2 -12.28 -12.04 0.27
N ALA A 3 -12.25 -10.70 0.17
CA ALA A 3 -11.68 -9.83 1.21
C ALA A 3 -12.49 -9.87 2.52
N LEU A 4 -13.82 -9.78 2.43
CA LEU A 4 -14.71 -9.93 3.60
C LEU A 4 -14.50 -11.28 4.29
N SER A 5 -14.48 -12.37 3.52
CA SER A 5 -14.22 -13.70 4.08
C SER A 5 -12.84 -13.80 4.75
N ALA A 6 -11.81 -13.18 4.15
CA ALA A 6 -10.47 -13.13 4.72
C ALA A 6 -10.42 -12.32 6.02
N LEU A 7 -11.06 -11.14 6.05
CA LEU A 7 -11.18 -10.32 7.25
C LEU A 7 -11.80 -11.12 8.39
N LEU A 8 -12.98 -11.71 8.17
CA LEU A 8 -13.71 -12.43 9.22
C LEU A 8 -12.95 -13.66 9.73
N ARG A 9 -12.23 -14.39 8.87
CA ARG A 9 -11.54 -15.63 9.26
C ARG A 9 -10.16 -15.43 9.86
N LYS A 10 -9.49 -14.33 9.52
CA LYS A 10 -8.08 -14.11 9.89
C LYS A 10 -7.89 -13.04 10.95
N THR A 11 -8.90 -12.25 11.24
CA THR A 11 -8.84 -11.25 12.30
C THR A 11 -9.28 -11.87 13.63
N PRO A 12 -8.55 -11.65 14.74
CA PRO A 12 -8.99 -12.04 16.07
C PRO A 12 -10.36 -11.48 16.42
N GLY A 13 -11.12 -12.21 17.25
CA GLY A 13 -12.49 -11.85 17.63
C GLY A 13 -12.57 -10.47 18.30
N GLU A 14 -11.57 -10.09 19.10
CA GLU A 14 -11.51 -8.78 19.76
C GLU A 14 -11.51 -7.62 18.75
N GLY A 15 -10.74 -7.71 17.67
CA GLY A 15 -10.66 -6.66 16.64
C GLY A 15 -11.92 -6.61 15.78
N LEU A 16 -12.53 -7.77 15.50
CA LEU A 16 -13.82 -7.84 14.82
C LEU A 16 -14.91 -7.19 15.66
N ARG A 17 -14.94 -7.47 16.97
CA ARG A 17 -15.88 -6.85 17.90
C ARG A 17 -15.73 -5.34 17.93
N GLU A 18 -14.50 -4.84 18.10
CA GLU A 18 -14.22 -3.40 18.09
C GLU A 18 -14.71 -2.74 16.79
N TYR A 19 -14.52 -3.40 15.64
CA TYR A 19 -15.03 -2.91 14.35
C TYR A 19 -16.56 -2.89 14.29
N PHE A 20 -17.24 -3.97 14.67
CA PHE A 20 -18.69 -4.11 14.53
C PHE A 20 -19.50 -3.38 15.62
N ASP A 21 -18.91 -3.11 16.79
CA ASP A 21 -19.50 -2.31 17.87
C ASP A 21 -19.65 -0.82 17.49
N ARG A 22 -19.03 -0.38 16.38
CA ARG A 22 -19.14 0.99 15.86
C ARG A 22 -20.57 1.28 15.34
N PRO A 23 -21.25 2.32 15.85
CA PRO A 23 -22.63 2.63 15.47
C PRO A 23 -22.87 2.82 13.97
N GLU A 24 -21.87 3.33 13.25
CA GLU A 24 -21.94 3.56 11.80
C GLU A 24 -21.95 2.27 10.97
N ILE A 25 -21.55 1.13 11.54
CA ILE A 25 -21.64 -0.18 10.87
C ILE A 25 -23.08 -0.68 10.92
N GLY A 26 -23.72 -0.56 12.08
CA GLY A 26 -25.14 -0.90 12.27
C GLY A 26 -25.42 -2.39 12.05
N LEU A 27 -24.64 -3.25 12.71
CA LEU A 27 -24.85 -4.70 12.68
C LEU A 27 -26.22 -5.03 13.34
N PRO A 28 -27.11 -5.78 12.68
CA PRO A 28 -28.50 -5.95 13.14
C PRO A 28 -28.66 -7.00 14.25
N ALA A 29 -27.71 -7.93 14.39
CA ALA A 29 -27.80 -9.08 15.28
C ALA A 29 -26.86 -8.97 16.48
N GLU A 30 -27.31 -9.43 17.65
CA GLU A 30 -26.43 -9.70 18.79
C GLU A 30 -25.53 -10.89 18.44
N ILE A 31 -24.23 -10.62 18.30
CA ILE A 31 -23.21 -11.65 18.09
C ILE A 31 -22.73 -12.15 19.45
N ASP A 32 -22.73 -13.46 19.63
CA ASP A 32 -22.06 -14.07 20.78
C ASP A 32 -20.54 -14.03 20.57
N TRP A 33 -19.90 -13.02 21.18
CA TRP A 33 -18.45 -12.84 21.15
C TRP A 33 -17.68 -13.77 22.11
N THR A 34 -18.37 -14.63 22.86
CA THR A 34 -17.72 -15.57 23.80
C THR A 34 -17.30 -16.89 23.15
N VAL A 35 -17.75 -17.13 21.91
CA VAL A 35 -17.35 -18.28 21.11
C VAL A 35 -15.89 -18.15 20.66
N ARG A 36 -15.31 -19.26 20.18
CA ARG A 36 -13.94 -19.25 19.64
C ARG A 36 -13.89 -18.45 18.33
N ASP A 37 -12.78 -17.79 18.07
CA ASP A 37 -12.57 -17.02 16.84
C ASP A 37 -12.87 -17.79 15.55
N ALA A 38 -12.57 -19.10 15.51
CA ALA A 38 -12.86 -19.95 14.34
C ALA A 38 -14.36 -20.14 14.06
N ASP A 39 -15.21 -19.93 15.06
CA ASP A 39 -16.67 -20.13 15.00
C ASP A 39 -17.42 -18.81 14.71
N LEU A 40 -16.77 -17.64 14.83
CA LEU A 40 -17.33 -16.31 14.54
C LEU A 40 -17.71 -16.02 13.07
N PRO A 41 -16.98 -16.49 12.03
CA PRO A 41 -17.22 -16.06 10.66
C PRO A 41 -18.61 -16.39 10.12
N GLY A 42 -19.20 -17.51 10.56
CA GLY A 42 -20.53 -17.94 10.12
C GLY A 42 -21.62 -16.96 10.58
N PRO A 43 -21.81 -16.78 11.91
CA PRO A 43 -22.75 -15.81 12.47
C PRO A 43 -22.56 -14.39 11.92
N LEU A 44 -21.31 -13.93 11.81
CA LEU A 44 -21.03 -12.59 11.26
C LEU A 44 -21.45 -12.46 9.79
N MET A 45 -21.21 -13.49 8.96
CA MET A 45 -21.67 -13.46 7.57
C MET A 45 -23.19 -13.38 7.47
N SER A 46 -23.91 -14.19 8.26
CA SER A 46 -25.38 -14.17 8.30
C SER A 46 -25.92 -12.81 8.74
N ALA A 47 -25.33 -12.19 9.77
CA ALA A 47 -25.73 -10.85 10.20
C ALA A 47 -25.47 -9.79 9.12
N ILE A 48 -24.38 -9.91 8.36
CA ILE A 48 -24.06 -9.00 7.24
C ILE A 48 -25.03 -9.18 6.05
N GLU A 49 -25.54 -10.39 5.84
CA GLU A 49 -26.55 -10.68 4.81
C GLU A 49 -27.92 -10.06 5.12
N GLU A 50 -28.21 -9.79 6.40
CA GLU A 50 -29.43 -9.11 6.86
C GLU A 50 -29.31 -7.57 6.79
N MET A 51 -28.09 -7.03 6.71
CA MET A 51 -27.86 -5.59 6.56
C MET A 51 -28.42 -5.04 5.25
N SER A 52 -28.82 -3.77 5.25
CA SER A 52 -29.18 -3.06 4.02
C SER A 52 -28.02 -3.05 3.02
N ARG A 53 -28.33 -2.88 1.73
CA ARG A 53 -27.31 -2.81 0.66
C ARG A 53 -26.22 -1.79 0.96
N VAL A 54 -26.59 -0.60 1.46
CA VAL A 54 -25.64 0.49 1.75
C VAL A 54 -24.70 0.11 2.90
N GLN A 55 -25.23 -0.49 3.96
CA GLN A 55 -24.43 -0.94 5.10
C GLN A 55 -23.49 -2.10 4.71
N ARG A 56 -23.99 -3.04 3.91
CA ARG A 56 -23.18 -4.15 3.39
C ARG A 56 -22.06 -3.66 2.47
N ASP A 57 -22.35 -2.74 1.57
CA ASP A 57 -21.36 -2.13 0.67
C ASP A 57 -20.25 -1.44 1.49
N ARG A 58 -20.59 -0.74 2.59
CA ARG A 58 -19.61 -0.17 3.52
C ARG A 58 -18.71 -1.25 4.11
N VAL A 59 -19.28 -2.30 4.70
CA VAL A 59 -18.51 -3.39 5.32
C VAL A 59 -17.60 -4.10 4.31
N VAL A 60 -18.08 -4.32 3.09
CA VAL A 60 -17.28 -4.91 2.01
C VAL A 60 -16.12 -4.01 1.64
N ASN A 61 -16.36 -2.71 1.45
CA ASN A 61 -15.31 -1.74 1.13
C ASN A 61 -14.25 -1.65 2.23
N ASP A 62 -14.68 -1.61 3.49
CA ASP A 62 -13.75 -1.56 4.63
C ASP A 62 -12.92 -2.85 4.72
N ALA A 63 -13.53 -4.02 4.48
CA ALA A 63 -12.81 -5.27 4.40
C ALA A 63 -11.80 -5.34 3.25
N GLU A 64 -12.13 -4.74 2.09
CA GLU A 64 -11.21 -4.62 0.95
C GLU A 64 -9.99 -3.76 1.31
N ARG A 65 -10.22 -2.59 1.89
CA ARG A 65 -9.17 -1.67 2.34
C ARG A 65 -8.24 -2.32 3.36
N VAL A 66 -8.80 -2.93 4.41
CA VAL A 66 -8.03 -3.62 5.44
C VAL A 66 -7.23 -4.77 4.83
N THR A 67 -7.86 -5.62 4.00
CA THR A 67 -7.20 -6.78 3.40
C THR A 67 -6.07 -6.38 2.44
N ALA A 68 -6.22 -5.27 1.71
CA ALA A 68 -5.22 -4.77 0.77
C ALA A 68 -3.86 -4.46 1.43
N LEU A 69 -3.84 -4.19 2.74
CA LEU A 69 -2.61 -3.90 3.48
C LEU A 69 -2.07 -5.10 4.28
N THR A 70 -2.58 -6.32 4.08
CA THR A 70 -2.18 -7.50 4.88
C THR A 70 -1.04 -8.32 4.29
N ASP A 71 -0.69 -8.12 3.03
CA ASP A 71 0.44 -8.77 2.38
C ASP A 71 1.77 -8.07 2.72
N ALA A 72 2.90 -8.64 2.30
CA ALA A 72 4.21 -8.11 2.70
C ALA A 72 4.43 -6.63 2.34
N PRO A 73 4.10 -6.14 1.12
CA PRO A 73 4.26 -4.71 0.82
C PRO A 73 3.23 -3.83 1.52
N GLY A 74 2.01 -4.34 1.77
CA GLY A 74 1.00 -3.64 2.56
C GLY A 74 1.43 -3.45 4.02
N GLN A 75 2.02 -4.48 4.62
CA GLN A 75 2.59 -4.40 5.95
C GLN A 75 3.77 -3.43 5.99
N ALA A 76 4.66 -3.45 5.00
CA ALA A 76 5.75 -2.46 4.92
C ALA A 76 5.21 -1.02 4.90
N ALA A 77 4.10 -0.75 4.18
CA ALA A 77 3.43 0.54 4.19
C ALA A 77 2.87 0.90 5.57
N ILE A 78 2.20 -0.05 6.25
CA ILE A 78 1.69 0.13 7.62
C ILE A 78 2.83 0.49 8.59
N TYR A 79 3.94 -0.25 8.57
CA TYR A 79 5.08 0.02 9.47
C TYR A 79 5.77 1.34 9.18
N SER A 80 5.80 1.80 7.91
CA SER A 80 6.43 3.08 7.56
C SER A 80 5.71 4.31 8.11
N VAL A 81 4.44 4.15 8.49
CA VAL A 81 3.58 5.25 8.99
C VAL A 81 3.15 5.03 10.45
N ALA A 82 3.55 3.92 11.06
CA ALA A 82 3.21 3.59 12.43
C ALA A 82 3.92 4.54 13.40
N GLU A 83 3.19 5.05 14.38
CA GLU A 83 3.78 5.85 15.46
C GLU A 83 4.63 4.99 16.40
N ASP A 84 4.12 3.80 16.73
CA ASP A 84 4.84 2.80 17.51
C ASP A 84 4.81 1.44 16.77
N PRO A 85 5.85 1.13 15.98
CA PRO A 85 6.02 -0.19 15.36
C PRO A 85 6.00 -1.36 16.34
N ALA A 86 6.54 -1.19 17.55
CA ALA A 86 6.65 -2.27 18.53
C ALA A 86 5.28 -2.66 19.10
N PHE A 87 4.36 -1.70 19.24
CA PHE A 87 2.96 -2.00 19.56
C PHE A 87 2.33 -2.90 18.47
N LEU A 88 2.56 -2.61 17.19
CA LEU A 88 2.02 -3.41 16.09
C LEU A 88 2.57 -4.84 16.07
N ASP A 89 3.82 -5.04 16.48
CA ASP A 89 4.44 -6.37 16.62
C ASP A 89 3.73 -7.23 17.68
N GLY A 90 3.11 -6.60 18.68
CA GLY A 90 2.30 -7.28 19.70
C GLY A 90 0.95 -7.80 19.17
N LEU A 91 0.49 -7.33 18.01
CA LEU A 91 -0.76 -7.78 17.42
C LEU A 91 -0.59 -9.12 16.69
N ALA A 92 -1.61 -9.97 16.84
CA ALA A 92 -1.52 -11.40 16.47
C ALA A 92 -1.09 -11.67 15.03
N ASN A 93 -1.51 -10.85 14.06
CA ASN A 93 -1.23 -11.07 12.64
C ASN A 93 -1.43 -9.80 11.78
N PRO A 94 -1.09 -9.83 10.48
CA PRO A 94 -1.28 -8.70 9.57
C PRO A 94 -2.70 -8.15 9.47
N HIS A 95 -3.72 -9.01 9.59
CA HIS A 95 -5.12 -8.56 9.57
C HIS A 95 -5.45 -7.77 10.85
N ALA A 96 -4.98 -8.23 12.01
CA ALA A 96 -5.13 -7.50 13.27
C ALA A 96 -4.44 -6.11 13.21
N ARG A 97 -3.20 -6.04 12.71
CA ARG A 97 -2.47 -4.77 12.53
C ARG A 97 -3.19 -3.80 11.59
N SER A 98 -3.61 -4.31 10.43
CA SER A 98 -4.29 -3.49 9.42
C SER A 98 -5.64 -2.97 9.95
N LEU A 99 -6.43 -3.84 10.59
CA LEU A 99 -7.72 -3.44 11.17
C LEU A 99 -7.55 -2.46 12.34
N TRP A 100 -6.57 -2.69 13.21
CA TRP A 100 -6.30 -1.77 14.32
C TRP A 100 -5.95 -0.38 13.80
N MET A 101 -5.06 -0.27 12.81
CA MET A 101 -4.72 1.01 12.17
C MET A 101 -5.93 1.66 11.50
N PHE A 102 -6.79 0.87 10.86
CA PHE A 102 -8.02 1.35 10.23
C PHE A 102 -8.99 1.99 11.24
N ILE A 103 -9.11 1.42 12.44
CA ILE A 103 -10.01 1.90 13.49
C ILE A 103 -9.38 3.06 14.28
N ASN A 104 -8.15 2.87 14.76
CA ASN A 104 -7.53 3.71 15.79
C ASN A 104 -6.63 4.82 15.21
N ALA A 105 -6.18 4.68 13.96
CA ALA A 105 -5.29 5.64 13.31
C ALA A 105 -5.70 5.91 11.84
N PRO A 106 -6.94 6.34 11.57
CA PRO A 106 -7.51 6.39 10.22
C PRO A 106 -6.72 7.27 9.24
N ASP A 107 -6.11 8.37 9.70
CA ASP A 107 -5.30 9.23 8.83
C ASP A 107 -3.97 8.56 8.44
N ARG A 108 -3.34 7.82 9.36
CA ARG A 108 -2.12 7.04 9.06
C ARG A 108 -2.45 5.83 8.20
N PHE A 109 -3.58 5.17 8.45
CA PHE A 109 -4.06 4.10 7.58
C PHE A 109 -4.26 4.61 6.14
N ARG A 110 -4.89 5.78 5.95
CA ARG A 110 -5.01 6.42 4.62
C ARG A 110 -3.64 6.69 4.00
N HIS A 111 -2.67 7.15 4.79
CA HIS A 111 -1.32 7.36 4.30
C HIS A 111 -0.62 6.03 3.90
N ALA A 112 -0.83 4.94 4.64
CA ALA A 112 -0.37 3.61 4.24
C ALA A 112 -1.01 3.14 2.92
N GLU A 113 -2.30 3.43 2.68
CA GLU A 113 -2.95 3.17 1.39
C GLU A 113 -2.30 3.95 0.24
N GLU A 114 -1.90 5.20 0.47
CA GLU A 114 -1.17 6.02 -0.52
C GLU A 114 0.24 5.48 -0.80
N VAL A 115 0.97 5.07 0.24
CA VAL A 115 2.27 4.41 0.11
C VAL A 115 2.13 3.12 -0.69
N ARG A 116 1.12 2.29 -0.37
CA ARG A 116 0.82 1.05 -1.09
C ARG A 116 0.49 1.32 -2.55
N PHE A 117 -0.37 2.29 -2.83
CA PHE A 117 -0.73 2.66 -4.19
C PHE A 117 0.49 3.10 -5.00
N THR A 118 1.42 3.82 -4.36
CA THR A 118 2.68 4.24 -4.98
C THR A 118 3.60 3.04 -5.23
N GLU A 119 3.72 2.10 -4.29
CA GLU A 119 4.53 0.88 -4.44
C GLU A 119 3.94 -0.10 -5.46
N ASP A 120 2.62 -0.30 -5.52
CA ASP A 120 1.96 -1.11 -6.55
C ASP A 120 2.14 -0.48 -7.94
N ARG A 121 2.18 0.85 -8.03
CA ARG A 121 2.56 1.53 -9.27
C ARG A 121 4.04 1.41 -9.58
N ARG A 122 4.91 1.41 -8.56
CA ARG A 122 6.35 1.20 -8.69
C ARG A 122 6.68 -0.21 -9.17
N ARG A 123 5.96 -1.22 -8.67
CA ARG A 123 6.15 -2.65 -9.01
C ARG A 123 5.31 -3.10 -10.19
N GLY A 124 4.22 -2.40 -10.48
CA GLY A 124 3.48 -2.52 -11.73
C GLY A 124 4.38 -2.10 -12.89
N ARG A 125 4.19 -2.76 -14.06
CA ARG A 125 4.95 -2.68 -15.33
C ARG A 125 5.36 -1.30 -15.87
N MET A 126 5.10 -0.20 -15.17
CA MET A 126 5.41 1.16 -15.59
C MET A 126 6.60 1.81 -14.89
N TRP A 127 7.28 1.20 -13.92
CA TRP A 127 8.41 1.85 -13.23
C TRP A 127 9.58 0.90 -12.99
N ALA A 128 10.71 1.17 -13.65
CA ALA A 128 11.98 0.51 -13.34
C ALA A 128 12.94 1.51 -12.68
N GLY A 129 13.30 1.23 -11.43
CA GLY A 129 14.19 2.05 -10.61
C GLY A 129 15.65 1.59 -10.73
N TYR A 130 16.56 2.48 -11.07
CA TYR A 130 18.01 2.20 -11.17
C TYR A 130 18.78 3.18 -10.28
N MET A 131 19.90 2.75 -9.68
CA MET A 131 20.79 3.60 -8.89
C MET A 131 22.18 3.65 -9.51
N SER A 132 22.81 4.83 -9.55
CA SER A 132 24.22 4.96 -9.94
C SER A 132 25.15 4.85 -8.73
N GLU A 133 26.45 4.82 -8.99
CA GLU A 133 27.46 5.12 -7.97
C GLU A 133 27.25 6.53 -7.40
N PRO A 134 27.47 6.72 -6.07
CA PRO A 134 27.35 8.02 -5.43
C PRO A 134 28.27 9.10 -6.01
N GLY A 135 27.81 10.35 -6.02
CA GLY A 135 28.64 11.52 -6.37
C GLY A 135 28.92 11.68 -7.87
N ARG A 136 28.12 11.03 -8.72
CA ARG A 136 28.21 11.18 -10.19
C ARG A 136 27.41 12.39 -10.65
N VAL A 137 28.09 13.32 -11.33
CA VAL A 137 27.45 14.50 -11.91
C VAL A 137 26.67 14.12 -13.16
N VAL A 138 25.40 14.52 -13.23
CA VAL A 138 24.59 14.42 -14.45
C VAL A 138 24.95 15.53 -15.40
N LEU A 139 25.54 15.17 -16.53
CA LEU A 139 25.73 16.11 -17.63
C LEU A 139 24.39 16.31 -18.36
N ARG A 140 23.97 17.58 -18.47
CA ARG A 140 22.69 17.98 -19.08
C ARG A 140 22.83 18.55 -20.48
N ASP A 141 24.02 18.46 -21.06
CA ASP A 141 24.22 18.91 -22.42
C ASP A 141 23.48 18.00 -23.42
N ALA A 142 23.07 18.57 -24.55
CA ALA A 142 22.26 17.88 -25.54
C ALA A 142 22.94 16.60 -26.08
N ARG A 143 24.27 16.56 -26.15
CA ARG A 143 25.01 15.40 -26.66
C ARG A 143 24.98 14.25 -25.65
N THR A 144 25.13 14.53 -24.37
CA THR A 144 25.06 13.51 -23.31
C THR A 144 23.63 12.96 -23.17
N ILE A 145 22.61 13.83 -23.22
CA ILE A 145 21.22 13.38 -23.19
C ILE A 145 20.91 12.48 -24.39
N GLN A 146 21.36 12.84 -25.60
CA GLN A 146 21.18 12.01 -26.79
C GLN A 146 21.88 10.66 -26.69
N ALA A 147 23.11 10.63 -26.19
CA ALA A 147 23.86 9.39 -25.97
C ALA A 147 23.17 8.48 -24.95
N PHE A 148 22.65 9.06 -23.87
CA PHE A 148 21.90 8.33 -22.86
C PHE A 148 20.57 7.78 -23.40
N VAL A 149 19.81 8.58 -24.15
CA VAL A 149 18.58 8.11 -24.83
C VAL A 149 18.90 6.96 -25.80
N ALA A 150 20.00 7.02 -26.53
CA ALA A 150 20.43 5.94 -27.42
C ALA A 150 20.76 4.65 -26.64
N ALA A 151 21.50 4.75 -25.54
CA ALA A 151 21.82 3.62 -24.68
C ALA A 151 20.57 2.98 -24.06
N ILE A 152 19.59 3.80 -23.64
CA ILE A 152 18.31 3.30 -23.12
C ILE A 152 17.51 2.59 -24.22
N LYS A 153 17.47 3.11 -25.45
CA LYS A 153 16.82 2.44 -26.59
C LYS A 153 17.45 1.08 -26.89
N GLU A 154 18.78 0.99 -26.86
CA GLU A 154 19.51 -0.26 -27.05
C GLU A 154 19.21 -1.26 -25.92
N TYR A 155 19.23 -0.78 -24.67
CA TYR A 155 18.96 -1.61 -23.50
C TYR A 155 17.52 -2.13 -23.43
N SER A 156 16.52 -1.27 -23.72
CA SER A 156 15.10 -1.59 -23.56
C SER A 156 14.45 -2.15 -24.83
N GLY A 157 15.08 -2.01 -26.00
CA GLY A 157 14.47 -2.33 -27.29
C GLY A 157 13.39 -1.34 -27.73
N ALA A 158 13.23 -0.20 -27.05
CA ALA A 158 12.19 0.78 -27.31
C ALA A 158 12.43 1.62 -28.56
N THR A 159 11.37 1.89 -29.34
CA THR A 159 11.45 2.77 -30.51
C THR A 159 11.42 4.27 -30.12
N HIS A 160 10.71 4.63 -29.04
CA HIS A 160 10.38 6.03 -28.69
C HIS A 160 10.69 6.38 -27.24
N VAL A 161 11.97 6.66 -26.94
CA VAL A 161 12.41 7.11 -25.61
C VAL A 161 12.45 8.64 -25.54
N HIS A 162 11.91 9.19 -24.46
CA HIS A 162 12.04 10.59 -24.05
C HIS A 162 12.77 10.64 -22.69
N ALA A 163 13.72 11.56 -22.53
CA ALA A 163 14.45 11.73 -21.28
C ALA A 163 14.26 13.16 -20.80
N ASP A 164 13.76 13.31 -19.58
CA ASP A 164 13.61 14.60 -18.91
C ASP A 164 14.39 14.57 -17.59
N ILE A 165 15.42 15.40 -17.51
CA ILE A 165 16.23 15.52 -16.28
C ILE A 165 15.55 16.57 -15.39
N PHE A 166 15.13 16.17 -14.19
CA PHE A 166 14.50 17.06 -13.22
C PHE A 166 15.37 17.19 -11.97
N ASP A 167 15.49 18.40 -11.45
CA ASP A 167 16.03 18.61 -10.10
C ASP A 167 14.89 18.48 -9.12
N ARG A 168 14.75 17.29 -8.54
CA ARG A 168 13.84 17.07 -7.41
C ARG A 168 14.65 16.55 -6.24
N VAL A 169 14.84 17.43 -5.26
CA VAL A 169 15.34 17.06 -3.94
C VAL A 169 14.32 16.09 -3.34
N ARG A 170 14.74 14.84 -3.18
CA ARG A 170 14.00 13.85 -2.40
C ARG A 170 14.83 13.49 -1.19
N THR A 171 14.27 13.69 -0.02
CA THR A 171 14.84 13.20 1.23
C THR A 171 14.74 11.67 1.22
N THR A 172 15.88 10.97 1.24
CA THR A 172 15.91 9.53 1.45
C THR A 172 15.45 9.22 2.89
N HIS A 173 15.22 7.94 3.19
CA HIS A 173 14.85 7.49 4.54
C HIS A 173 15.92 7.85 5.59
N GLU A 174 17.16 8.10 5.17
CA GLU A 174 18.30 8.47 6.03
C GLU A 174 18.52 9.98 6.14
N GLY A 175 17.70 10.80 5.48
CA GLY A 175 17.80 12.27 5.53
C GLY A 175 18.63 12.90 4.41
N ASP A 176 19.23 12.09 3.53
CA ASP A 176 20.10 12.58 2.46
C ASP A 176 19.30 13.11 1.27
N GLU A 177 19.81 14.17 0.65
CA GLU A 177 19.28 14.76 -0.58
C GLU A 177 19.89 14.05 -1.79
N CYS A 178 19.06 13.43 -2.63
CA CYS A 178 19.52 12.81 -3.87
C CYS A 178 18.94 13.50 -5.11
N ASP A 179 19.76 13.61 -6.15
CA ASP A 179 19.33 14.05 -7.47
C ASP A 179 18.64 12.90 -8.22
N LEU A 180 17.60 13.21 -9.00
CA LEU A 180 16.76 12.19 -9.65
C LEU A 180 16.65 12.44 -11.16
N VAL A 181 17.11 11.48 -11.97
CA VAL A 181 16.90 11.52 -13.42
C VAL A 181 15.71 10.63 -13.79
N GLN A 182 14.69 11.21 -14.41
CA GLN A 182 13.54 10.43 -14.89
C GLN A 182 13.60 10.27 -16.42
N VAL A 183 13.31 9.06 -16.88
CA VAL A 183 13.26 8.72 -18.31
C VAL A 183 11.90 8.13 -18.60
N VAL A 184 11.26 8.49 -19.70
CA VAL A 184 9.94 7.96 -20.05
C VAL A 184 9.98 7.43 -21.47
N ASP A 185 9.64 6.16 -21.62
CA ASP A 185 9.27 5.55 -22.89
C ASP A 185 7.74 5.43 -22.97
N ARG A 186 7.22 5.29 -24.19
CA ARG A 186 5.79 5.19 -24.51
C ARG A 186 5.08 4.04 -23.79
N HIS A 187 5.83 3.02 -23.33
CA HIS A 187 5.32 1.83 -22.67
C HIS A 187 5.75 1.68 -21.20
N ALA A 188 6.72 2.48 -20.73
CA ALA A 188 7.27 2.40 -19.37
C ALA A 188 7.91 3.72 -18.93
N LYS A 189 7.80 4.06 -17.64
CA LYS A 189 8.63 5.08 -17.01
C LYS A 189 9.83 4.40 -16.35
N LEU A 190 10.99 4.99 -16.53
CA LEU A 190 12.26 4.62 -15.96
C LEU A 190 12.65 5.74 -14.99
N THR A 191 13.10 5.42 -13.79
CA THR A 191 13.54 6.44 -12.83
C THR A 191 14.90 6.03 -12.31
N LEU A 192 15.89 6.83 -12.62
CA LEU A 192 17.26 6.64 -12.22
C LEU A 192 17.54 7.59 -11.06
N ILE A 193 17.75 7.02 -9.87
CA ILE A 193 18.08 7.77 -8.66
C ILE A 193 19.60 7.90 -8.64
N LEU A 194 20.09 9.12 -8.46
CA LEU A 194 21.51 9.40 -8.36
C LEU A 194 21.79 9.82 -6.92
N GLY A 195 22.47 8.94 -6.20
CA GLY A 195 22.99 9.22 -4.87
C GLY A 195 24.35 9.90 -4.91
#